data_AF-A0A423T846-F1
#
_entry.id   AF-A0A423T846-F1
#
_cell.length_a   1.000
_cell.length_b   1.000
_cell.length_c   1.000
_cell.angle_alpha   90.00
_cell.angle_beta   90.00
_cell.angle_gamma   90.00
#
_symmetry.space_group_name_H-M   'P 1'
#
loop_
_entity.id
_entity.type
_entity.pdbx_description
1 polymer ?
#
loop_
_entity_poly.entity_id
_entity_poly.type
_entity_poly.pdbx_seq_one_letter_code
_entity_poly.pdbx_strand_id
1 'polypeptide(L)'
;MEFQCWDIICCYPPKPSAPAMFIYHTQGHGFSGASPCAKRMEDVELGCSVCQEAYDDSRARSPRNLGCGHSVCTACVEEIISRNRKCPECRRPFYAATASSLPVNYPLLRLSRSLAAMRLQQPQATAVATPAATSAPADGQQDAGECAAHVSRMIYRCMTCKVWACQDCLVMDHVLPPQGHCEILPVDQALEEMKKGHLEIISTTYQTLQGLKNYMASQISILDSNKRLHDETINSLRNITQGELNIVQDIDTKKKQITDKLSEVDCWVESLRETEACIVQAQSVRELANAKLAAKDCVSNVESCITKEQERHCQLQLILPQIGKHDLTGVLQMAKSMYVMHEDGGRQRWARVSVHDCLLHLHALTENPPPSNSLTFSYSSVRSLVPTEATTAFLDLGWQGQTQGRVYVRMFGDTRRGQQFLLLCSGEKGPCYRLTRFFDADRIGERGEIIRGGDYEHNDGTGGAAIMDGLLSGGVYHREAVAGLVVGAHASQAERLGVFGIILTEWPGNKTDTGFGLVTSGLGTLKSAARHKPVTDVTIENCGLVIPI
;
A
#
# COMPACT_ATOMS: atom_id res chain seq x y z
N MET A 1 25.15 12.90 63.09
CA MET A 1 24.20 11.79 62.86
C MET A 1 24.40 11.38 61.41
N GLU A 2 24.87 10.15 61.24
CA GLU A 2 25.20 9.33 60.04
C GLU A 2 24.78 9.91 58.67
N PHE A 3 25.63 10.18 57.67
CA PHE A 3 26.81 9.54 57.03
C PHE A 3 26.59 8.22 56.27
N GLN A 4 27.09 8.25 55.01
CA GLN A 4 27.67 7.20 54.13
C GLN A 4 26.89 6.96 52.82
N CYS A 5 27.46 6.84 51.61
CA CYS A 5 28.82 6.99 51.01
C CYS A 5 28.57 7.04 49.46
N TRP A 6 29.20 7.92 48.65
CA TRP A 6 30.49 7.77 47.93
C TRP A 6 30.61 6.38 47.21
N ASP A 7 30.89 6.22 45.91
CA ASP A 7 31.88 6.96 45.10
C ASP A 7 31.77 6.74 43.57
N ILE A 8 32.40 7.68 42.88
CA ILE A 8 32.71 7.79 41.44
C ILE A 8 33.93 6.91 41.10
N ILE A 9 34.09 6.46 39.84
CA ILE A 9 35.32 6.64 39.01
C ILE A 9 35.17 5.94 37.64
N CYS A 10 35.44 6.72 36.59
CA CYS A 10 35.59 6.35 35.18
C CYS A 10 36.81 5.45 34.90
N CYS A 11 36.79 4.68 33.81
CA CYS A 11 37.84 4.63 32.78
C CYS A 11 37.46 3.68 31.62
N TYR A 12 37.83 4.05 30.38
CA TYR A 12 37.57 3.39 29.08
C TYR A 12 38.92 2.84 28.49
N PRO A 13 38.97 2.19 27.30
CA PRO A 13 39.25 0.76 27.02
C PRO A 13 40.69 0.48 26.43
N PRO A 14 41.02 -0.69 25.79
CA PRO A 14 40.65 -1.02 24.38
C PRO A 14 40.41 -2.53 24.01
N LYS A 15 39.88 -2.74 22.78
CA LYS A 15 39.56 -3.97 21.98
C LYS A 15 40.79 -4.89 21.62
N PRO A 16 40.72 -5.95 20.76
CA PRO A 16 39.71 -7.01 20.45
C PRO A 16 40.31 -8.46 20.30
N SER A 17 39.50 -9.53 20.17
CA SER A 17 39.86 -10.72 19.37
C SER A 17 38.64 -11.57 18.97
N ALA A 18 38.68 -12.11 17.75
CA ALA A 18 37.66 -12.92 17.09
C ALA A 18 37.99 -14.44 17.15
N PRO A 19 37.38 -15.33 16.34
CA PRO A 19 36.40 -16.34 16.76
C PRO A 19 36.97 -17.78 16.83
N ALA A 20 36.39 -18.65 17.67
CA ALA A 20 36.78 -20.06 17.74
C ALA A 20 35.99 -20.93 16.74
N MET A 21 36.69 -21.40 15.72
CA MET A 21 36.38 -22.60 14.93
C MET A 21 36.59 -23.85 15.81
N PHE A 22 35.65 -24.79 15.81
CA PHE A 22 35.93 -26.17 16.22
C PHE A 22 35.46 -27.17 15.16
N ILE A 23 36.38 -28.07 14.89
CA ILE A 23 36.50 -29.05 13.80
C ILE A 23 35.53 -30.22 14.05
N TYR A 24 34.75 -30.61 13.05
CA TYR A 24 34.06 -31.92 13.04
C TYR A 24 34.90 -32.94 12.29
N HIS A 25 35.34 -33.97 13.03
CA HIS A 25 35.85 -35.21 12.48
C HIS A 25 34.68 -36.08 11.99
N THR A 26 34.85 -36.64 10.80
CA THR A 26 33.98 -37.65 10.19
C THR A 26 34.22 -39.02 10.81
N GLN A 27 33.15 -39.75 11.12
CA GLN A 27 33.07 -41.22 10.99
C GLN A 27 31.60 -41.65 11.06
N GLY A 28 31.15 -42.37 10.04
CA GLY A 28 29.79 -42.85 9.89
C GLY A 28 29.55 -44.13 10.67
N HIS A 29 28.35 -44.24 11.25
CA HIS A 29 27.68 -45.51 11.50
C HIS A 29 26.18 -45.30 11.29
N GLY A 30 25.59 -46.13 10.45
CA GLY A 30 24.16 -46.12 10.16
C GLY A 30 23.33 -46.47 11.38
N PHE A 31 22.16 -45.85 11.49
CA PHE A 31 21.14 -46.21 12.47
C PHE A 31 19.77 -46.23 11.80
N SER A 32 19.25 -47.45 11.64
CA SER A 32 17.82 -47.73 11.76
C SER A 32 17.40 -47.48 13.21
N GLY A 33 16.29 -46.78 13.40
CA GLY A 33 15.76 -46.51 14.74
C GLY A 33 14.82 -45.32 14.76
N ALA A 34 13.52 -45.60 14.87
CA ALA A 34 12.45 -44.63 14.98
C ALA A 34 12.69 -43.61 16.11
N SER A 35 12.39 -42.34 15.85
CA SER A 35 12.44 -41.27 16.86
C SER A 35 11.03 -40.92 17.35
N PRO A 36 10.79 -40.84 18.68
CA PRO A 36 9.52 -40.49 19.29
C PRO A 36 9.43 -38.99 19.57
N CYS A 37 8.66 -38.23 18.80
CA CYS A 37 8.20 -36.91 19.21
C CYS A 37 6.98 -36.45 18.38
N ALA A 38 5.80 -36.99 18.69
CA ALA A 38 4.53 -36.40 18.27
C ALA A 38 3.86 -35.79 19.49
N LYS A 39 4.34 -34.61 19.93
CA LYS A 39 3.50 -33.75 20.76
C LYS A 39 2.44 -33.15 19.84
N ARG A 40 1.20 -33.62 20.03
CA ARG A 40 -0.02 -33.15 19.38
C ARG A 40 -0.10 -31.62 19.55
N MET A 41 0.09 -30.87 18.46
CA MET A 41 -0.30 -29.46 18.41
C MET A 41 -1.81 -29.43 18.61
N GLU A 42 -2.29 -28.76 19.65
CA GLU A 42 -3.71 -28.48 19.84
C GLU A 42 -4.24 -27.74 18.60
N ASP A 43 -5.45 -28.12 18.17
CA ASP A 43 -6.15 -27.59 17.01
C ASP A 43 -6.40 -26.08 17.15
N VAL A 44 -5.45 -25.25 16.72
CA VAL A 44 -5.63 -23.79 16.67
C VAL A 44 -6.48 -23.44 15.45
N GLU A 45 -7.78 -23.27 15.68
CA GLU A 45 -8.69 -22.71 14.67
C GLU A 45 -8.55 -21.19 14.59
N LEU A 46 -8.45 -20.66 13.36
CA LEU A 46 -8.50 -19.22 13.12
C LEU A 46 -9.94 -18.72 13.31
N GLY A 47 -10.28 -18.44 14.56
CA GLY A 47 -11.61 -18.00 14.97
C GLY A 47 -11.66 -16.58 15.51
N CYS A 48 -12.88 -16.09 15.73
CA CYS A 48 -13.14 -14.79 16.31
C CYS A 48 -12.80 -14.76 17.80
N SER A 49 -12.06 -13.75 18.27
CA SER A 49 -11.69 -13.62 19.69
C SER A 49 -12.87 -13.36 20.64
N VAL A 50 -14.07 -13.08 20.11
CA VAL A 50 -15.28 -12.81 20.89
C VAL A 50 -16.20 -14.04 20.97
N CYS A 51 -16.58 -14.62 19.84
CA CYS A 51 -17.48 -15.78 19.80
C CYS A 51 -16.74 -17.12 19.66
N GLN A 52 -15.43 -17.11 19.45
CA GLN A 52 -14.56 -18.28 19.26
C GLN A 52 -14.89 -19.14 18.04
N GLU A 53 -15.86 -18.73 17.22
CA GLU A 53 -16.23 -19.43 15.99
C GLU A 53 -15.27 -19.13 14.84
N ALA A 54 -15.05 -20.13 13.98
CA ALA A 54 -14.20 -20.03 12.80
C ALA A 54 -14.69 -18.95 11.82
N TYR A 55 -13.74 -18.29 11.16
CA TYR A 55 -14.06 -17.32 10.12
C TYR A 55 -14.49 -18.00 8.81
N ASP A 56 -15.55 -17.51 8.19
CA ASP A 56 -16.02 -18.00 6.89
C ASP A 56 -16.55 -16.87 5.99
N ASP A 57 -17.05 -17.26 4.82
CA ASP A 57 -17.53 -16.35 3.76
C ASP A 57 -18.93 -15.80 4.02
N SER A 58 -19.60 -16.25 5.08
CA SER A 58 -20.88 -15.70 5.49
C SER A 58 -20.73 -14.26 5.93
N ARG A 59 -21.77 -13.47 5.65
CA ARG A 59 -21.83 -12.07 6.07
C ARG A 59 -21.63 -11.90 7.58
N ALA A 60 -22.09 -12.86 8.40
CA ALA A 60 -22.01 -12.80 9.85
C ALA A 60 -20.61 -13.16 10.39
N ARG A 61 -19.95 -14.17 9.82
CA ARG A 61 -18.64 -14.65 10.30
C ARG A 61 -17.45 -14.06 9.55
N SER A 62 -17.66 -13.18 8.57
CA SER A 62 -16.56 -12.48 7.91
C SER A 62 -15.73 -11.64 8.91
N PRO A 63 -14.38 -11.80 8.96
CA PRO A 63 -13.50 -11.06 9.86
C PRO A 63 -13.39 -9.59 9.44
N ARG A 64 -13.70 -8.67 10.36
CA ARG A 64 -13.62 -7.22 10.15
C ARG A 64 -12.42 -6.65 10.88
N ASN A 65 -11.62 -5.85 10.18
CA ASN A 65 -10.51 -5.13 10.77
C ASN A 65 -11.02 -3.95 11.58
N LEU A 66 -10.72 -3.95 12.88
CA LEU A 66 -10.85 -2.77 13.72
C LEU A 66 -9.72 -1.79 13.37
N GLY A 67 -9.92 -0.48 13.56
CA GLY A 67 -8.90 0.55 13.28
C GLY A 67 -7.57 0.40 14.05
N CYS A 68 -7.50 -0.55 14.99
CA CYS A 68 -6.29 -0.95 15.71
C CYS A 68 -5.52 -2.13 15.09
N GLY A 69 -6.06 -2.80 14.06
CA GLY A 69 -5.45 -3.97 13.40
C GLY A 69 -6.01 -5.34 13.85
N HIS A 70 -6.66 -5.44 15.01
CA HIS A 70 -7.33 -6.67 15.44
C HIS A 70 -8.57 -6.99 14.60
N SER A 71 -8.87 -8.27 14.42
CA SER A 71 -10.00 -8.75 13.62
C SER A 71 -11.09 -9.38 14.50
N VAL A 72 -12.35 -9.01 14.26
CA VAL A 72 -13.53 -9.57 14.94
C VAL A 72 -14.61 -9.86 13.89
N CYS A 73 -15.40 -10.91 14.04
CA CYS A 73 -16.43 -11.23 13.04
C CYS A 73 -17.53 -10.16 12.98
N THR A 74 -18.19 -10.04 11.82
CA THR A 74 -19.19 -9.00 11.56
C THR A 74 -20.31 -8.98 12.61
N ALA A 75 -20.83 -10.15 13.00
CA ALA A 75 -21.88 -10.25 14.02
C ALA A 75 -21.42 -9.70 15.40
N CYS A 76 -20.22 -10.07 15.85
CA CYS A 76 -19.67 -9.57 17.11
C CYS A 76 -19.34 -8.08 17.05
N VAL A 77 -18.94 -7.54 15.89
CA VAL A 77 -18.73 -6.10 15.72
C VAL A 77 -20.04 -5.32 15.87
N GLU A 78 -21.17 -5.83 15.36
CA GLU A 78 -22.48 -5.19 15.53
C GLU A 78 -22.84 -5.05 17.02
N GLU A 79 -22.58 -6.09 17.80
CA GLU A 79 -22.79 -6.08 19.26
C GLU A 79 -21.85 -5.07 19.95
N ILE A 80 -20.57 -5.01 19.58
CA ILE A 80 -19.60 -4.08 20.19
C ILE A 80 -19.94 -2.62 19.87
N ILE A 81 -20.41 -2.33 18.66
CA ILE A 81 -20.85 -0.98 18.26
C ILE A 81 -22.01 -0.51 19.14
N SER A 82 -22.93 -1.42 19.50
CA SER A 82 -24.09 -1.10 20.35
C SER A 82 -23.73 -0.84 21.83
N ARG A 83 -22.57 -1.35 22.31
CA ARG A 83 -22.19 -1.29 23.73
C ARG A 83 -21.11 -0.26 24.06
N ASN A 84 -19.89 -0.41 23.55
CA ASN A 84 -18.74 0.36 24.07
C ASN A 84 -17.70 0.77 23.00
N ARG A 85 -17.89 0.44 21.71
CA ARG A 85 -17.03 0.86 20.57
C ARG A 85 -15.52 0.77 20.85
N LYS A 86 -15.08 -0.25 21.60
CA LYS A 86 -13.69 -0.51 21.96
C LYS A 86 -13.30 -1.91 21.51
N CYS A 87 -12.08 -2.04 21.02
CA CYS A 87 -11.53 -3.33 20.64
C CYS A 87 -11.50 -4.29 21.85
N PRO A 88 -11.99 -5.54 21.73
CA PRO A 88 -11.96 -6.52 22.81
C PRO A 88 -10.53 -6.88 23.27
N GLU A 89 -9.58 -6.83 22.34
CA GLU A 89 -8.20 -7.28 22.60
C GLU A 89 -7.31 -6.17 23.17
N CYS A 90 -7.25 -5.02 22.49
CA CYS A 90 -6.37 -3.92 22.89
C CYS A 90 -7.08 -2.74 23.54
N ARG A 91 -8.41 -2.78 23.67
CA ARG A 91 -9.27 -1.73 24.27
C ARG A 91 -9.23 -0.36 23.58
N ARG A 92 -8.51 -0.22 22.46
CA ARG A 92 -8.49 1.02 21.65
C ARG A 92 -9.89 1.31 21.10
N PRO A 93 -10.40 2.55 21.20
CA PRO A 93 -11.69 2.91 20.61
C PRO A 93 -11.62 2.83 19.09
N PHE A 94 -12.75 2.47 18.46
CA PHE A 94 -12.90 2.52 17.01
C PHE A 94 -14.22 3.21 16.65
N TYR A 95 -14.22 3.93 15.52
CA TYR A 95 -15.36 4.71 15.08
C TYR A 95 -15.91 4.12 13.78
N ALA A 96 -17.02 3.40 13.88
CA ALA A 96 -17.74 2.82 12.76
C ALA A 96 -19.25 2.98 12.99
N ALA A 97 -19.98 3.38 11.94
CA ALA A 97 -21.43 3.55 12.00
C ALA A 97 -22.15 2.20 11.99
N THR A 98 -21.64 1.23 11.22
CA THR A 98 -22.15 -0.15 11.15
C THR A 98 -20.98 -1.13 11.02
N ALA A 99 -21.18 -2.41 11.33
CA ALA A 99 -20.12 -3.41 11.15
C ALA A 99 -19.68 -3.58 9.69
N SER A 100 -20.59 -3.32 8.74
CA SER A 100 -20.31 -3.38 7.31
C SER A 100 -19.43 -2.24 6.80
N SER A 101 -19.32 -1.12 7.54
CA SER A 101 -18.41 -0.02 7.20
C SER A 101 -16.95 -0.32 7.54
N LEU A 102 -16.68 -1.38 8.31
CA LEU A 102 -15.31 -1.84 8.57
C LEU A 102 -14.82 -2.78 7.46
N PRO A 103 -13.57 -2.64 7.02
CA PRO A 103 -13.02 -3.46 5.95
C PRO A 103 -12.89 -4.93 6.37
N VAL A 104 -13.19 -5.84 5.44
CA VAL A 104 -12.99 -7.29 5.62
C VAL A 104 -11.50 -7.63 5.57
N ASN A 105 -11.04 -8.49 6.47
CA ASN A 105 -9.70 -9.06 6.44
C ASN A 105 -9.65 -10.27 5.49
N TYR A 106 -9.55 -10.00 4.18
CA TYR A 106 -9.46 -11.04 3.16
C TYR A 106 -8.26 -11.99 3.31
N PRO A 107 -7.05 -11.54 3.74
CA PRO A 107 -5.94 -12.46 4.03
C PRO A 107 -6.30 -13.52 5.09
N LEU A 108 -6.89 -13.10 6.21
CA LEU A 108 -7.30 -14.02 7.28
C LEU A 108 -8.40 -14.99 6.80
N LEU A 109 -9.32 -14.50 5.97
CA LEU A 109 -10.35 -15.33 5.36
C LEU A 109 -9.77 -16.40 4.41
N ARG A 110 -8.77 -16.04 3.58
CA ARG A 110 -8.07 -17.00 2.71
C ARG A 110 -7.34 -18.06 3.51
N LEU A 111 -6.68 -17.68 4.61
CA LEU A 111 -5.99 -18.62 5.50
C LEU A 111 -6.98 -19.59 6.18
N SER A 112 -8.12 -19.09 6.67
CA SER A 112 -9.19 -19.93 7.22
C SER A 112 -9.65 -20.99 6.21
N ARG A 113 -9.90 -20.59 4.96
CA ARG A 113 -10.30 -21.53 3.88
C ARG A 113 -9.23 -22.58 3.60
N SER A 114 -7.96 -22.18 3.53
CA SER A 114 -6.86 -23.13 3.28
C SER A 114 -6.73 -24.17 4.40
N LEU A 115 -6.90 -23.75 5.66
CA LEU A 115 -6.89 -24.67 6.81
C LEU A 115 -8.10 -25.61 6.80
N ALA A 116 -9.29 -25.10 6.47
CA ALA A 116 -10.50 -25.91 6.32
C ALA A 116 -10.34 -26.95 5.18
N ALA A 117 -9.75 -26.56 4.05
CA ALA A 117 -9.49 -27.45 2.92
C ALA A 117 -8.46 -28.55 3.24
N MET A 118 -7.44 -28.25 4.04
CA MET A 118 -6.46 -29.25 4.51
C MET A 118 -7.10 -30.30 5.43
N ARG A 119 -8.12 -29.93 6.21
CA ARG A 119 -8.85 -30.86 7.09
C ARG A 119 -9.79 -31.79 6.32
N LEU A 120 -10.38 -31.33 5.22
CA LEU A 120 -11.23 -32.17 4.34
C LEU A 120 -10.42 -33.25 3.58
N GLN A 121 -9.09 -33.18 3.59
CA GLN A 121 -8.19 -34.17 3.01
C GLN A 121 -7.63 -35.18 4.02
N GLN A 122 -7.98 -35.07 5.31
CA GLN A 122 -7.71 -36.13 6.27
C GLN A 122 -8.80 -37.21 6.13
N PRO A 123 -8.46 -38.49 5.85
CA PRO A 123 -9.42 -39.57 5.90
C PRO A 123 -9.91 -39.70 7.34
N GLN A 124 -11.17 -39.33 7.59
CA GLN A 124 -11.83 -39.69 8.84
C GLN A 124 -11.99 -41.20 8.87
N ALA A 125 -11.30 -41.85 9.81
CA ALA A 125 -11.56 -43.23 10.18
C ALA A 125 -12.94 -43.32 10.86
N THR A 126 -14.01 -43.34 10.07
CA THR A 126 -15.34 -43.69 10.53
C THR A 126 -15.45 -45.20 10.61
N ALA A 127 -15.51 -45.70 11.84
CA ALA A 127 -15.94 -47.05 12.14
C ALA A 127 -17.37 -47.25 11.61
N VAL A 128 -17.49 -48.02 10.53
CA VAL A 128 -18.78 -48.52 10.04
C VAL A 128 -18.87 -49.98 10.46
N ALA A 129 -19.94 -50.27 11.21
CA ALA A 129 -20.31 -51.59 11.68
C ALA A 129 -20.54 -52.57 10.52
N THR A 130 -19.98 -53.77 10.69
CA THR A 130 -20.19 -54.97 9.88
C THR A 130 -21.64 -55.46 9.98
N PRO A 131 -22.35 -55.69 8.86
CA PRO A 131 -23.40 -56.69 8.81
C PRO A 131 -22.77 -58.06 8.50
N ALA A 132 -23.43 -59.08 9.04
CA ALA A 132 -23.06 -60.47 9.06
C ALA A 132 -22.62 -61.05 7.72
N ALA A 133 -21.62 -61.93 7.83
CA ALA A 133 -21.18 -62.87 6.82
C ALA A 133 -22.37 -63.68 6.26
N THR A 134 -22.50 -63.67 4.94
CA THR A 134 -23.05 -64.81 4.21
C THR A 134 -21.98 -65.25 3.21
N SER A 135 -21.57 -66.51 3.35
CA SER A 135 -20.57 -67.27 2.60
C SER A 135 -20.16 -66.72 1.22
N ALA A 136 -18.91 -66.24 1.14
CA ALA A 136 -18.15 -66.19 -0.11
C ALA A 136 -17.66 -67.60 -0.48
N PRO A 137 -17.71 -68.03 -1.76
CA PRO A 137 -16.99 -69.22 -2.19
C PRO A 137 -15.49 -68.89 -2.28
N ALA A 138 -14.68 -69.89 -1.93
CA ALA A 138 -13.24 -69.80 -1.73
C ALA A 138 -12.47 -69.19 -2.92
N ASP A 139 -11.61 -68.23 -2.61
CA ASP A 139 -10.39 -67.93 -3.37
C ASP A 139 -9.56 -69.22 -3.46
N GLY A 140 -9.66 -69.94 -4.58
CA GLY A 140 -8.98 -71.24 -4.67
C GLY A 140 -9.00 -71.97 -6.02
N GLN A 141 -9.45 -71.36 -7.11
CA GLN A 141 -9.42 -72.02 -8.43
C GLN A 141 -8.79 -71.07 -9.47
N GLN A 142 -7.47 -70.86 -9.35
CA GLN A 142 -6.71 -70.01 -10.29
C GLN A 142 -6.39 -70.71 -11.62
N ASP A 143 -6.47 -72.04 -11.68
CA ASP A 143 -6.20 -72.83 -12.89
C ASP A 143 -7.35 -73.76 -13.30
N ALA A 144 -7.29 -74.19 -14.57
CA ALA A 144 -8.23 -75.11 -15.19
C ALA A 144 -7.89 -76.58 -14.88
N GLY A 145 -7.39 -76.85 -13.67
CA GLY A 145 -6.88 -78.14 -13.23
C GLY A 145 -7.94 -79.25 -13.14
N GLU A 146 -7.72 -80.23 -12.27
CA GLU A 146 -8.70 -81.29 -12.02
C GLU A 146 -9.76 -80.81 -11.03
N CYS A 147 -11.02 -81.14 -11.30
CA CYS A 147 -12.11 -80.83 -10.39
C CYS A 147 -11.95 -81.60 -9.08
N ALA A 148 -11.86 -80.87 -7.96
CA ALA A 148 -11.70 -81.48 -6.63
C ALA A 148 -12.85 -82.45 -6.26
N ALA A 149 -14.04 -82.25 -6.80
CA ALA A 149 -15.22 -83.09 -6.54
C ALA A 149 -15.35 -84.29 -7.50
N HIS A 150 -14.90 -84.16 -8.75
CA HIS A 150 -15.17 -85.13 -9.82
C HIS A 150 -13.90 -85.72 -10.47
N VAL A 151 -12.71 -85.35 -10.00
CA VAL A 151 -11.38 -85.73 -10.54
C VAL A 151 -11.34 -85.64 -12.07
N SER A 152 -12.07 -84.66 -12.62
CA SER A 152 -12.31 -84.49 -14.05
C SER A 152 -11.76 -83.15 -14.49
N ARG A 153 -11.14 -83.10 -15.67
CA ARG A 153 -10.46 -81.89 -16.14
C ARG A 153 -11.46 -80.76 -16.35
N MET A 154 -11.17 -79.59 -15.78
CA MET A 154 -12.02 -78.41 -15.93
C MET A 154 -11.78 -77.77 -17.29
N ILE A 155 -12.62 -78.11 -18.27
CA ILE A 155 -12.48 -77.63 -19.66
C ILE A 155 -13.44 -76.49 -20.02
N TYR A 156 -14.18 -75.96 -19.04
CA TYR A 156 -15.11 -74.84 -19.22
C TYR A 156 -14.87 -73.77 -18.15
N ARG A 157 -15.14 -72.51 -18.48
CA ARG A 157 -15.12 -71.39 -17.53
C ARG A 157 -16.45 -70.68 -17.54
N CYS A 158 -16.99 -70.44 -16.36
CA CYS A 158 -18.10 -69.52 -16.22
C CYS A 158 -17.57 -68.07 -16.15
N MET A 159 -17.96 -67.24 -17.10
CA MET A 159 -17.56 -65.83 -17.18
C MET A 159 -18.33 -64.97 -16.17
N THR A 160 -19.57 -65.36 -15.83
CA THR A 160 -20.39 -64.68 -14.81
C THR A 160 -19.87 -64.93 -13.39
N CYS A 161 -19.60 -66.19 -13.05
CA CYS A 161 -19.15 -66.59 -11.71
C CYS A 161 -17.61 -66.56 -11.57
N LYS A 162 -16.88 -66.38 -12.67
CA LYS A 162 -15.40 -66.34 -12.76
C LYS A 162 -14.69 -67.60 -12.24
N VAL A 163 -15.33 -68.76 -12.34
CA VAL A 163 -14.80 -70.06 -11.89
C VAL A 163 -14.62 -71.03 -13.06
N TRP A 164 -13.63 -71.93 -12.94
CA TRP A 164 -13.45 -73.07 -13.86
C TRP A 164 -14.38 -74.22 -13.44
N ALA A 165 -14.92 -74.95 -14.42
CA ALA A 165 -15.88 -76.04 -14.22
C ALA A 165 -15.54 -77.25 -15.11
N CYS A 166 -15.74 -78.46 -14.56
CA CYS A 166 -15.78 -79.69 -15.36
C CYS A 166 -17.19 -79.92 -15.92
N GLN A 167 -17.32 -80.87 -16.85
CA GLN A 167 -18.59 -81.18 -17.52
C GLN A 167 -19.72 -81.55 -16.55
N ASP A 168 -19.42 -82.27 -15.46
CA ASP A 168 -20.43 -82.70 -14.47
C ASP A 168 -20.91 -81.54 -13.58
N CYS A 169 -20.03 -80.58 -13.27
CA CYS A 169 -20.38 -79.38 -12.50
C CYS A 169 -21.30 -78.42 -13.27
N LEU A 170 -21.25 -78.41 -14.60
CA LEU A 170 -22.13 -77.58 -15.43
C LEU A 170 -23.60 -78.00 -15.32
N VAL A 171 -23.87 -79.29 -15.09
CA VAL A 171 -25.24 -79.82 -15.00
C VAL A 171 -25.88 -79.50 -13.65
N MET A 172 -25.08 -79.47 -12.59
CA MET A 172 -25.59 -79.36 -11.22
C MET A 172 -25.65 -77.92 -10.70
N ASP A 173 -24.60 -77.13 -10.93
CA ASP A 173 -24.45 -75.81 -10.30
C ASP A 173 -24.63 -74.64 -11.27
N HIS A 174 -24.47 -74.82 -12.59
CA HIS A 174 -24.49 -73.75 -13.58
C HIS A 174 -25.37 -74.10 -14.80
N VAL A 175 -26.66 -74.30 -14.54
CA VAL A 175 -27.67 -74.66 -15.56
C VAL A 175 -27.72 -73.63 -16.69
N LEU A 176 -27.72 -74.10 -17.95
CA LEU A 176 -27.79 -73.24 -19.14
C LEU A 176 -29.19 -72.60 -19.31
N PRO A 177 -29.30 -71.44 -20.01
CA PRO A 177 -30.59 -70.81 -20.30
C PRO A 177 -31.57 -71.77 -21.02
N PRO A 178 -32.89 -71.69 -20.77
CA PRO A 178 -33.62 -70.54 -20.21
C PRO A 178 -33.78 -70.53 -18.67
N GLN A 179 -33.23 -71.50 -17.93
CA GLN A 179 -33.43 -71.58 -16.48
C GLN A 179 -32.24 -71.08 -15.63
N GLY A 180 -31.11 -70.71 -16.24
CA GLY A 180 -29.95 -70.13 -15.55
C GLY A 180 -29.36 -68.91 -16.23
N HIS A 181 -28.52 -68.17 -15.49
CA HIS A 181 -28.00 -66.83 -15.84
C HIS A 181 -26.49 -66.80 -16.10
N CYS A 182 -25.84 -67.97 -16.14
CA CYS A 182 -24.40 -68.11 -16.17
C CYS A 182 -23.89 -68.30 -17.61
N GLU A 183 -23.01 -67.42 -18.06
CA GLU A 183 -22.32 -67.54 -19.35
C GLU A 183 -21.11 -68.47 -19.21
N ILE A 184 -21.07 -69.57 -19.97
CA ILE A 184 -20.05 -70.61 -19.87
C ILE A 184 -19.38 -70.77 -21.22
N LEU A 185 -18.05 -70.65 -21.25
CA LEU A 185 -17.24 -70.78 -22.44
C LEU A 185 -16.25 -71.95 -22.32
N PRO A 186 -15.94 -72.67 -23.41
CA PRO A 186 -14.82 -73.60 -23.47
C PRO A 186 -13.48 -72.91 -23.19
N VAL A 187 -12.47 -73.65 -22.71
CA VAL A 187 -11.16 -73.08 -22.28
C VAL A 187 -10.53 -72.16 -23.32
N ASP A 188 -10.49 -72.56 -24.59
CA ASP A 188 -9.87 -71.80 -25.68
C ASP A 188 -10.54 -70.44 -25.90
N GLN A 189 -11.87 -70.40 -25.92
CA GLN A 189 -12.65 -69.18 -26.05
C GLN A 189 -12.59 -68.32 -24.78
N ALA A 190 -12.65 -68.95 -23.60
CA ALA A 190 -12.54 -68.28 -22.32
C ALA A 190 -11.18 -67.60 -22.13
N LEU A 191 -10.09 -68.27 -22.54
CA LEU A 191 -8.74 -67.71 -22.49
C LEU A 191 -8.60 -66.48 -23.39
N GLU A 192 -9.19 -66.50 -24.58
CA GLU A 192 -9.12 -65.36 -25.50
C GLU A 192 -9.92 -64.16 -24.99
N GLU A 193 -11.11 -64.38 -24.43
CA GLU A 193 -11.89 -63.32 -23.78
C GLU A 193 -11.20 -62.77 -22.52
N MET A 194 -10.54 -63.61 -21.72
CA MET A 194 -9.75 -63.16 -20.58
C MET A 194 -8.52 -62.33 -21.01
N LYS A 195 -7.80 -62.75 -22.06
CA LYS A 195 -6.69 -61.96 -22.62
C LYS A 195 -7.17 -60.61 -23.10
N LYS A 196 -8.28 -60.56 -23.83
CA LYS A 196 -8.89 -59.32 -24.32
C LYS A 196 -9.27 -58.41 -23.16
N GLY A 197 -9.95 -58.91 -22.14
CA GLY A 197 -10.29 -58.16 -20.95
C GLY A 197 -9.06 -57.63 -20.20
N HIS A 198 -8.01 -58.45 -20.03
CA HIS A 198 -6.76 -58.01 -19.40
C HIS A 198 -6.02 -56.96 -20.25
N LEU A 199 -5.97 -57.12 -21.56
CA LEU A 199 -5.36 -56.14 -22.48
C LEU A 199 -6.13 -54.81 -22.47
N GLU A 200 -7.46 -54.85 -22.42
CA GLU A 200 -8.30 -53.65 -22.26
C GLU A 200 -8.03 -52.94 -20.93
N ILE A 201 -7.94 -53.68 -19.82
CA ILE A 201 -7.61 -53.12 -18.50
C ILE A 201 -6.22 -52.47 -18.52
N ILE A 202 -5.22 -53.15 -19.09
CA ILE A 202 -3.85 -52.63 -19.22
C ILE A 202 -3.83 -51.36 -20.07
N SER A 203 -4.50 -51.37 -21.22
CA SER A 203 -4.60 -50.22 -22.13
C SER A 203 -5.25 -49.02 -21.45
N THR A 204 -6.37 -49.24 -20.75
CA THR A 204 -7.10 -48.18 -20.02
C THR A 204 -6.27 -47.61 -18.86
N THR A 205 -5.58 -48.49 -18.13
CA THR A 205 -4.66 -48.09 -17.04
C THR A 205 -3.47 -47.30 -17.58
N TYR A 206 -2.90 -47.73 -18.70
CA TYR A 206 -1.81 -47.01 -19.39
C TYR A 206 -2.24 -45.61 -19.83
N GLN A 207 -3.41 -45.48 -20.45
CA GLN A 207 -3.96 -44.17 -20.84
C GLN A 207 -4.18 -43.27 -19.63
N THR A 208 -4.71 -43.81 -18.54
CA THR A 208 -4.90 -43.06 -17.28
C THR A 208 -3.56 -42.57 -16.72
N LEU A 209 -2.54 -43.42 -16.70
CA LEU A 209 -1.18 -43.05 -16.26
C LEU A 209 -0.54 -41.99 -17.17
N GLN A 210 -0.76 -42.05 -18.48
CA GLN A 210 -0.30 -41.00 -19.40
C GLN A 210 -1.00 -39.66 -19.14
N GLY A 211 -2.30 -39.68 -18.87
CA GLY A 211 -3.05 -38.49 -18.45
C GLY A 211 -2.47 -37.86 -17.18
N LEU A 212 -2.19 -38.68 -16.16
CA LEU A 212 -1.55 -38.23 -14.92
C LEU A 212 -0.15 -37.66 -15.16
N LYS A 213 0.66 -38.29 -16.01
CA LYS A 213 1.99 -37.80 -16.37
C LYS A 213 1.92 -36.43 -17.03
N ASN A 214 1.01 -36.23 -17.98
CA ASN A 214 0.83 -34.96 -18.67
C ASN A 214 0.33 -33.86 -17.72
N TYR A 215 -0.57 -34.21 -16.80
CA TYR A 215 -1.02 -33.31 -15.75
C TYR A 215 0.14 -32.86 -14.85
N MET A 216 0.98 -33.79 -14.39
CA MET A 216 2.16 -33.46 -13.58
C MET A 216 3.16 -32.58 -14.35
N ALA A 217 3.38 -32.85 -15.63
CA ALA A 217 4.24 -32.02 -16.47
C ALA A 217 3.68 -30.58 -16.62
N SER A 218 2.37 -30.44 -16.75
CA SER A 218 1.71 -29.12 -16.76
C SER A 218 1.87 -28.37 -15.44
N GLN A 219 1.76 -29.06 -14.29
CA GLN A 219 1.99 -28.46 -12.98
C GLN A 219 3.43 -27.94 -12.83
N ILE A 220 4.43 -28.68 -13.31
CA ILE A 220 5.83 -28.21 -13.32
C ILE A 220 5.95 -26.90 -14.12
N SER A 221 5.34 -26.82 -15.30
CA SER A 221 5.36 -25.59 -16.11
C SER A 221 4.74 -24.40 -15.38
N ILE A 222 3.65 -24.60 -14.63
CA ILE A 222 3.00 -23.53 -13.84
C ILE A 222 3.94 -23.07 -12.71
N LEU A 223 4.56 -24.01 -12.01
CA LEU A 223 5.52 -23.69 -10.94
C LEU A 223 6.73 -22.93 -11.48
N ASP A 224 7.25 -23.30 -12.66
CA ASP A 224 8.34 -22.59 -13.31
C ASP A 224 7.94 -21.16 -13.71
N SER A 225 6.73 -20.95 -14.23
CA SER A 225 6.22 -19.61 -14.52
C SER A 225 6.09 -18.76 -13.26
N ASN A 226 5.56 -19.31 -12.17
CA ASN A 226 5.47 -18.61 -10.89
C ASN A 226 6.86 -18.26 -10.33
N LYS A 227 7.82 -19.18 -10.44
CA LYS A 227 9.20 -18.94 -10.03
C LYS A 227 9.81 -17.77 -10.81
N ARG A 228 9.64 -17.72 -12.13
CA ARG A 228 10.12 -16.60 -12.97
C ARG A 228 9.54 -15.26 -12.52
N LEU A 229 8.23 -15.18 -12.25
CA LEU A 229 7.59 -13.96 -11.76
C LEU A 229 8.17 -13.52 -10.41
N HIS A 230 8.44 -14.46 -9.51
CA HIS A 230 9.09 -14.17 -8.23
C HIS A 230 10.55 -13.69 -8.43
N ASP A 231 11.31 -14.30 -9.33
CA ASP A 231 12.68 -13.89 -9.66
C ASP A 231 12.71 -12.46 -10.25
N GLU A 232 11.77 -12.12 -11.12
CA GLU A 232 11.60 -10.76 -11.67
C GLU A 232 11.27 -9.75 -10.56
N THR A 233 10.37 -10.10 -9.64
CA THR A 233 10.01 -9.27 -8.49
C THR A 233 11.22 -9.03 -7.59
N ILE A 234 12.00 -10.07 -7.31
CA ILE A 234 13.23 -9.97 -6.51
C ILE A 234 14.24 -9.03 -7.19
N ASN A 235 14.42 -9.13 -8.50
CA ASN A 235 15.32 -8.24 -9.24
C ASN A 235 14.85 -6.78 -9.23
N SER A 236 13.54 -6.53 -9.38
CA SER A 236 12.97 -5.19 -9.25
C SER A 236 13.25 -4.61 -7.86
N LEU A 237 13.02 -5.38 -6.80
CA LEU A 237 13.30 -4.96 -5.42
C LEU A 237 14.79 -4.68 -5.21
N ARG A 238 15.70 -5.50 -5.74
CA ARG A 238 17.15 -5.24 -5.67
C ARG A 238 17.52 -3.91 -6.33
N ASN A 239 16.94 -3.60 -7.48
CA ASN A 239 17.20 -2.34 -8.18
C ASN A 239 16.73 -1.13 -7.35
N ILE A 240 15.55 -1.23 -6.72
CA ILE A 240 15.04 -0.19 -5.83
C ILE A 240 15.97 -0.02 -4.62
N THR A 241 16.33 -1.12 -3.94
CA THR A 241 17.25 -1.09 -2.80
C THR A 241 18.61 -0.50 -3.16
N GLN A 242 19.14 -0.80 -4.34
CA GLN A 242 20.39 -0.22 -4.82
C GLN A 242 20.25 1.28 -5.10
N GLY A 243 19.11 1.72 -5.64
CA GLY A 243 18.79 3.14 -5.81
C GLY A 243 18.80 3.89 -4.48
N GLU A 244 18.12 3.36 -3.46
CA GLU A 244 18.11 3.93 -2.11
C GLU A 244 19.52 3.98 -1.49
N LEU A 245 20.32 2.92 -1.66
CA LEU A 245 21.69 2.89 -1.15
C LEU A 245 22.56 3.99 -1.78
N ASN A 246 22.41 4.23 -3.07
CA ASN A 246 23.13 5.31 -3.76
C ASN A 246 22.73 6.69 -3.21
N ILE A 247 21.45 6.91 -2.88
CA ILE A 247 20.97 8.16 -2.28
C ILE A 247 21.60 8.35 -0.89
N VAL A 248 21.65 7.31 -0.07
CA VAL A 248 22.29 7.37 1.25
C VAL A 248 23.78 7.72 1.13
N GLN A 249 24.50 7.12 0.18
CA GLN A 249 25.90 7.44 -0.09
C GLN A 249 26.12 8.90 -0.51
N ASP A 250 25.22 9.45 -1.33
CA ASP A 250 25.24 10.87 -1.71
C ASP A 250 25.02 11.79 -0.49
N ILE A 251 24.07 11.44 0.38
CA ILE A 251 23.81 12.16 1.65
C ILE A 251 25.06 12.13 2.55
N ASP A 252 25.70 10.97 2.72
CA ASP A 252 26.91 10.86 3.55
C ASP A 252 28.07 11.67 2.98
N THR A 253 28.23 11.68 1.66
CA THR A 253 29.25 12.48 0.97
C THR A 253 29.03 13.97 1.20
N LYS A 254 27.78 14.43 1.06
CA LYS A 254 27.39 15.83 1.31
C LYS A 254 27.54 16.22 2.78
N LYS A 255 27.16 15.33 3.70
CA LYS A 255 27.37 15.52 5.15
C LYS A 255 28.85 15.68 5.47
N LYS A 256 29.73 14.89 4.84
CA LYS A 256 31.18 15.03 4.99
C LYS A 256 31.65 16.41 4.49
N GLN A 257 31.22 16.84 3.30
CA GLN A 257 31.56 18.18 2.78
C GLN A 257 31.14 19.31 3.74
N ILE A 258 29.94 19.23 4.33
CA ILE A 258 29.46 20.20 5.31
C ILE A 258 30.31 20.15 6.59
N THR A 259 30.68 18.95 7.05
CA THR A 259 31.51 18.76 8.25
C THR A 259 32.91 19.35 8.05
N ASP A 260 33.52 19.10 6.88
CA ASP A 260 34.82 19.67 6.52
C ASP A 260 34.75 21.20 6.51
N LYS A 261 33.65 21.77 5.98
CA LYS A 261 33.42 23.22 5.99
C LYS A 261 33.20 23.81 7.38
N LEU A 262 32.49 23.10 8.26
CA LEU A 262 32.36 23.50 9.66
C LEU A 262 33.73 23.60 10.35
N SER A 263 34.63 22.64 10.09
CA SER A 263 35.99 22.69 10.65
C SER A 263 36.81 23.88 10.13
N GLU A 264 36.59 24.30 8.88
CA GLU A 264 37.23 25.50 8.32
C GLU A 264 36.74 26.78 9.02
N VAL A 265 35.43 26.86 9.29
CA VAL A 265 34.82 27.97 10.05
C VAL A 265 35.33 27.99 11.50
N ASP A 266 35.43 26.84 12.15
CA ASP A 266 35.97 26.73 13.51
C ASP A 266 37.42 27.26 13.56
N CYS A 267 38.23 26.94 12.56
CA CYS A 267 39.60 27.46 12.43
C CYS A 267 39.64 29.00 12.30
N TRP A 268 38.71 29.61 11.55
CA TRP A 268 38.60 31.06 11.45
C TRP A 268 38.19 31.70 12.79
N VAL A 269 37.26 31.07 13.52
CA VAL A 269 36.84 31.53 14.85
C VAL A 269 37.99 31.45 15.84
N GLU A 270 38.77 30.38 15.81
CA GLU A 270 39.91 30.19 16.71
C GLU A 270 41.03 31.20 16.41
N SER A 271 41.32 31.46 15.12
CA SER A 271 42.26 32.52 14.71
C SER A 271 41.86 33.89 15.25
N LEU A 272 40.57 34.24 15.19
CA LEU A 272 40.07 35.50 15.77
C LEU A 272 40.25 35.54 17.29
N ARG A 273 39.94 34.45 18.00
CA ARG A 273 40.14 34.34 19.46
C ARG A 273 41.61 34.48 19.86
N GLU A 274 42.54 33.90 19.10
CA GLU A 274 43.97 34.04 19.34
C GLU A 274 44.44 35.49 19.18
N THR A 275 43.97 36.19 18.14
CA THR A 275 44.30 37.61 17.95
C THR A 275 43.69 38.49 19.03
N GLU A 276 42.48 38.19 19.50
CA GLU A 276 41.86 38.85 20.65
C GLU A 276 42.69 38.64 21.92
N ALA A 277 43.11 37.40 22.19
CA ALA A 277 43.96 37.07 23.34
C ALA A 277 45.30 37.83 23.30
N CYS A 278 45.94 37.93 22.13
CA CYS A 278 47.17 38.72 21.95
C CYS A 278 46.96 40.20 22.29
N ILE A 279 45.80 40.78 21.94
CA ILE A 279 45.47 42.17 22.30
C ILE A 279 45.29 42.31 23.81
N VAL A 280 44.57 41.39 24.44
CA VAL A 280 44.28 41.41 25.89
C VAL A 280 45.55 41.21 26.72
N GLN A 281 46.48 40.38 26.26
CA GLN A 281 47.72 40.05 26.98
C GLN A 281 48.85 41.06 26.79
N ALA A 282 48.72 42.02 25.87
CA ALA A 282 49.77 42.99 25.58
C ALA A 282 50.11 43.84 26.82
N GLN A 283 51.38 43.86 27.22
CA GLN A 283 51.86 44.59 28.40
C GLN A 283 52.58 45.89 28.04
N SER A 284 52.87 46.10 26.75
CA SER A 284 53.49 47.32 26.24
C SER A 284 52.74 47.92 25.04
N VAL A 285 52.92 49.22 24.83
CA VAL A 285 52.35 49.95 23.68
C VAL A 285 52.83 49.35 22.35
N ARG A 286 54.07 48.83 22.30
CA ARG A 286 54.64 48.19 21.11
C ARG A 286 53.98 46.83 20.83
N GLU A 287 53.78 46.00 21.86
CA GLU A 287 53.05 44.73 21.74
C GLU A 287 51.61 44.96 21.31
N LEU A 288 50.93 45.95 21.89
CA LEU A 288 49.56 46.30 21.52
C LEU A 288 49.46 46.79 20.07
N ALA A 289 50.43 47.59 19.60
CA ALA A 289 50.47 48.05 18.22
C ALA A 289 50.65 46.89 17.22
N ASN A 290 51.53 45.93 17.54
CA ASN A 290 51.75 44.74 16.71
C ASN A 290 50.52 43.82 16.72
N ALA A 291 49.92 43.56 17.89
CA ALA A 291 48.72 42.73 18.03
C ALA A 291 47.53 43.35 17.29
N LYS A 292 47.37 44.69 17.35
CA LYS A 292 46.33 45.42 16.60
C LYS A 292 46.52 45.30 15.09
N LEU A 293 47.76 45.34 14.60
CA LEU A 293 48.04 45.17 13.17
C LEU A 293 47.67 43.75 12.71
N ALA A 294 48.11 42.73 13.46
CA ALA A 294 47.80 41.33 13.19
C ALA A 294 46.30 41.04 13.24
N ALA A 295 45.58 41.62 14.20
CA ALA A 295 44.12 41.49 14.28
C ALA A 295 43.41 42.13 13.08
N LYS A 296 43.89 43.29 12.61
CA LYS A 296 43.34 43.95 11.41
C LYS A 296 43.51 43.07 10.16
N ASP A 297 44.69 42.46 9.99
CA ASP A 297 44.97 41.58 8.86
C ASP A 297 44.14 40.28 8.96
N CYS A 298 44.00 39.71 10.16
CA CYS A 298 43.15 38.54 10.42
C CYS A 298 41.68 38.81 10.08
N VAL A 299 41.11 39.92 10.57
CA VAL A 299 39.72 40.32 10.27
C VAL A 299 39.51 40.49 8.78
N SER A 300 40.41 41.19 8.07
CA SER A 300 40.28 41.39 6.62
C SER A 300 40.30 40.07 5.84
N ASN A 301 41.10 39.10 6.28
CA ASN A 301 41.15 37.78 5.65
C ASN A 301 39.85 36.99 5.90
N VAL A 302 39.34 36.99 7.14
CA VAL A 302 38.09 36.32 7.49
C VAL A 302 36.90 36.92 6.76
N GLU A 303 36.80 38.25 6.67
CA GLU A 303 35.74 38.94 5.90
C GLU A 303 35.74 38.54 4.41
N SER A 304 36.93 38.41 3.81
CA SER A 304 37.07 37.91 2.44
C SER A 304 36.56 36.47 2.29
N CYS A 305 36.89 35.59 3.24
CA CYS A 305 36.41 34.21 3.25
C CYS A 305 34.88 34.12 3.43
N ILE A 306 34.31 34.91 4.34
CA ILE A 306 32.87 35.00 4.57
C ILE A 306 32.15 35.43 3.28
N THR A 307 32.65 36.46 2.61
CA THR A 307 32.01 36.97 1.38
C THR A 307 32.02 35.92 0.27
N LYS A 308 33.15 35.23 0.07
CA LYS A 308 33.27 34.15 -0.92
C LYS A 308 32.33 32.98 -0.62
N GLU A 309 32.18 32.60 0.66
CA GLU A 309 31.26 31.54 1.03
C GLU A 309 29.80 31.98 0.95
N GLN A 310 29.46 33.23 1.24
CA GLN A 310 28.11 33.77 1.04
C GLN A 310 27.71 33.76 -0.44
N GLU A 311 28.61 34.14 -1.34
CA GLU A 311 28.39 34.06 -2.80
C GLU A 311 28.20 32.61 -3.27
N ARG A 312 28.99 31.66 -2.75
CA ARG A 312 28.81 30.23 -3.03
C ARG A 312 27.53 29.66 -2.44
N HIS A 313 27.14 30.06 -1.23
CA HIS A 313 25.93 29.57 -0.56
C HIS A 313 24.66 30.02 -1.28
N CYS A 314 24.65 31.22 -1.86
CA CYS A 314 23.58 31.68 -2.76
C CYS A 314 23.45 30.81 -4.03
N GLN A 315 24.53 30.15 -4.48
CA GLN A 315 24.53 29.25 -5.63
C GLN A 315 24.23 27.78 -5.27
N LEU A 316 24.43 27.35 -4.01
CA LEU A 316 24.43 25.95 -3.56
C LEU A 316 23.17 25.47 -2.81
N GLN A 317 22.11 26.28 -2.72
CA GLN A 317 20.83 25.94 -2.04
C GLN A 317 20.03 24.75 -2.64
N LEU A 318 20.63 23.89 -3.46
CA LEU A 318 19.96 22.84 -4.24
C LEU A 318 20.52 21.44 -3.97
N ILE A 319 20.70 21.06 -2.70
CA ILE A 319 20.55 19.64 -2.35
C ILE A 319 19.08 19.45 -2.03
N LEU A 320 18.30 19.01 -3.03
CA LEU A 320 16.90 18.66 -2.87
C LEU A 320 16.83 17.20 -2.42
N PRO A 321 16.46 16.91 -1.17
CA PRO A 321 16.24 15.53 -0.75
C PRO A 321 15.03 14.96 -1.51
N GLN A 322 15.13 13.71 -1.95
CA GLN A 322 13.97 12.91 -2.32
C GLN A 322 13.25 12.54 -1.02
N ILE A 323 11.97 12.88 -0.88
CA ILE A 323 11.19 12.50 0.31
C ILE A 323 10.29 11.32 -0.02
N GLY A 324 10.43 10.22 0.75
CA GLY A 324 9.47 9.13 0.78
C GLY A 324 8.28 9.42 1.71
N LYS A 325 7.15 8.72 1.50
CA LYS A 325 5.90 8.89 2.29
C LYS A 325 6.11 8.78 3.81
N HIS A 326 7.05 7.96 4.27
CA HIS A 326 7.28 7.70 5.69
C HIS A 326 8.16 8.76 6.40
N ASP A 327 8.91 9.58 5.65
CA ASP A 327 9.86 10.56 6.22
C ASP A 327 9.25 11.94 6.47
N LEU A 328 8.12 12.26 5.83
CA LEU A 328 7.51 13.59 5.90
C LEU A 328 7.18 14.00 7.32
N THR A 329 6.58 13.11 8.10
CA THR A 329 6.13 13.44 9.46
C THR A 329 7.31 13.77 10.38
N GLY A 330 8.43 13.06 10.25
CA GLY A 330 9.64 13.30 11.04
C GLY A 330 10.34 14.59 10.62
N VAL A 331 10.51 14.81 9.32
CA VAL A 331 11.12 16.03 8.77
C VAL A 331 10.27 17.26 9.09
N LEU A 332 8.94 17.14 9.03
CA LEU A 332 7.98 18.20 9.33
C LEU A 332 7.97 18.64 10.79
N GLN A 333 8.22 17.72 11.72
CA GLN A 333 8.31 18.07 13.15
C GLN A 333 9.61 18.84 13.47
N MET A 334 10.65 18.68 12.66
CA MET A 334 11.95 19.32 12.88
C MET A 334 12.09 20.65 12.14
N ALA A 335 11.39 20.84 11.02
CA ALA A 335 11.52 22.01 10.15
C ALA A 335 10.49 23.11 10.49
N LYS A 336 10.96 24.32 10.84
CA LYS A 336 10.08 25.50 11.05
C LYS A 336 9.35 25.96 9.78
N SER A 337 9.94 25.75 8.61
CA SER A 337 9.36 26.08 7.30
C SER A 337 10.03 25.26 6.20
N MET A 338 9.22 24.55 5.42
CA MET A 338 9.69 23.75 4.29
C MET A 338 9.22 24.36 2.97
N TYR A 339 10.02 24.18 1.92
CA TYR A 339 9.72 24.65 0.58
C TYR A 339 9.99 23.56 -0.43
N VAL A 340 9.32 23.63 -1.56
CA VAL A 340 9.62 22.81 -2.73
C VAL A 340 10.03 23.71 -3.87
N MET A 341 10.97 23.25 -4.69
CA MET A 341 11.41 23.92 -5.90
C MET A 341 10.90 23.13 -7.12
N HIS A 342 10.28 23.84 -8.05
CA HIS A 342 9.87 23.35 -9.36
C HIS A 342 10.61 24.12 -10.44
N GLU A 343 11.26 23.39 -11.35
CA GLU A 343 11.92 23.95 -12.52
C GLU A 343 11.17 23.51 -13.77
N ASP A 344 10.72 24.48 -14.57
CA ASP A 344 10.06 24.26 -15.85
C ASP A 344 10.55 25.30 -16.86
N GLY A 345 11.07 24.86 -18.01
CA GLY A 345 11.60 25.74 -19.05
C GLY A 345 12.73 26.69 -18.58
N GLY A 346 13.53 26.29 -17.60
CA GLY A 346 14.61 27.09 -17.02
C GLY A 346 14.15 28.18 -16.03
N ARG A 347 12.85 28.23 -15.70
CA ARG A 347 12.31 29.10 -14.65
C ARG A 347 12.10 28.31 -13.36
N GLN A 348 12.69 28.80 -12.28
CA GLN A 348 12.52 28.24 -10.95
C GLN A 348 11.34 28.90 -10.24
N ARG A 349 10.49 28.08 -9.63
CA ARG A 349 9.36 28.50 -8.79
C ARG A 349 9.39 27.71 -7.50
N TRP A 350 8.93 28.34 -6.43
CA TRP A 350 8.94 27.78 -5.09
C TRP A 350 7.56 27.75 -4.47
N ALA A 351 7.26 26.68 -3.77
CA ALA A 351 6.01 26.53 -3.02
C ALA A 351 6.32 26.20 -1.56
N ARG A 352 5.60 26.84 -0.65
CA ARG A 352 5.69 26.52 0.78
C ARG A 352 4.99 25.19 1.04
N VAL A 353 5.53 24.40 1.96
CA VAL A 353 4.87 23.23 2.53
C VAL A 353 4.58 23.51 4.00
N SER A 354 3.33 23.30 4.40
CA SER A 354 2.90 23.47 5.79
C SER A 354 2.06 22.27 6.26
N VAL A 355 1.88 22.12 7.56
CA VAL A 355 1.07 21.04 8.14
C VAL A 355 0.00 21.65 9.01
N HIS A 356 -1.25 21.24 8.78
CA HIS A 356 -2.38 21.60 9.63
C HIS A 356 -3.24 20.35 9.84
N ASP A 357 -3.59 20.03 11.09
CA ASP A 357 -4.47 18.91 11.45
C ASP A 357 -4.08 17.55 10.83
N CYS A 358 -2.78 17.22 10.87
CA CYS A 358 -2.21 16.00 10.26
C CYS A 358 -2.37 15.92 8.73
N LEU A 359 -2.68 17.03 8.06
CA LEU A 359 -2.69 17.16 6.61
C LEU A 359 -1.51 18.02 6.17
N LEU A 360 -0.83 17.61 5.11
CA LEU A 360 0.21 18.39 4.47
C LEU A 360 -0.39 19.28 3.39
N HIS A 361 -0.13 20.59 3.48
CA HIS A 361 -0.58 21.59 2.54
C HIS A 361 0.59 22.03 1.68
N LEU A 362 0.57 21.63 0.41
CA LEU A 362 1.46 22.13 -0.62
C LEU A 362 0.84 23.40 -1.21
N HIS A 363 1.37 24.57 -0.87
CA HIS A 363 0.89 25.84 -1.38
C HIS A 363 1.21 26.01 -2.88
N ALA A 364 0.52 26.96 -3.53
CA ALA A 364 0.79 27.32 -4.91
C ALA A 364 2.24 27.78 -5.12
N LEU A 365 2.79 27.42 -6.28
CA LEU A 365 4.12 27.84 -6.73
C LEU A 365 4.17 29.35 -6.97
N THR A 366 5.26 29.99 -6.56
CA THR A 366 5.52 31.42 -6.69
C THR A 366 6.94 31.66 -7.20
N GLU A 367 7.20 32.84 -7.76
CA GLU A 367 8.55 33.24 -8.19
C GLU A 367 9.41 33.79 -7.04
N ASN A 368 8.89 33.83 -5.82
CA ASN A 368 9.64 34.32 -4.68
C ASN A 368 10.52 33.19 -4.12
N PRO A 369 11.86 33.37 -4.06
CA PRO A 369 12.73 32.39 -3.46
C PRO A 369 12.42 32.24 -1.97
N PRO A 370 12.71 31.07 -1.38
CA PRO A 370 12.41 30.83 0.01
C PRO A 370 13.38 31.63 0.91
N PRO A 371 13.01 31.91 2.16
CA PRO A 371 13.89 32.60 3.11
C PRO A 371 15.22 31.86 3.31
N SER A 372 16.30 32.60 3.61
CA SER A 372 17.61 32.01 3.93
C SER A 372 17.48 30.93 5.02
N ASN A 373 18.17 29.79 4.82
CA ASN A 373 18.17 28.61 5.70
C ASN A 373 16.87 27.77 5.70
N SER A 374 15.96 27.96 4.75
CA SER A 374 14.81 27.08 4.57
C SER A 374 15.21 25.71 4.00
N LEU A 375 14.56 24.63 4.45
CA LEU A 375 14.69 23.32 3.83
C LEU A 375 13.90 23.26 2.52
N THR A 376 14.59 22.94 1.43
CA THR A 376 14.01 22.90 0.08
C THR A 376 14.06 21.49 -0.51
N PHE A 377 12.96 21.04 -1.11
CA PHE A 377 12.81 19.70 -1.71
C PHE A 377 12.35 19.78 -3.17
N SER A 378 12.50 18.70 -3.94
CA SER A 378 11.99 18.68 -5.31
C SER A 378 10.46 18.67 -5.32
N TYR A 379 9.84 19.51 -6.15
CA TYR A 379 8.38 19.51 -6.35
C TYR A 379 7.88 18.14 -6.78
N SER A 380 8.61 17.44 -7.66
CA SER A 380 8.20 16.11 -8.15
C SER A 380 8.11 15.08 -7.01
N SER A 381 9.03 15.13 -6.05
CA SER A 381 9.03 14.22 -4.89
C SER A 381 7.78 14.43 -4.04
N VAL A 382 7.41 15.69 -3.74
CA VAL A 382 6.20 15.97 -2.95
C VAL A 382 4.92 15.74 -3.75
N ARG A 383 4.90 16.09 -5.03
CA ARG A 383 3.75 15.91 -5.93
C ARG A 383 3.36 14.44 -6.10
N SER A 384 4.34 13.53 -6.04
CA SER A 384 4.13 12.07 -6.12
C SER A 384 3.32 11.50 -4.94
N LEU A 385 3.24 12.24 -3.83
CA LEU A 385 2.53 11.84 -2.62
C LEU A 385 1.02 12.13 -2.70
N VAL A 386 0.63 13.05 -3.59
CA VAL A 386 -0.75 13.48 -3.78
C VAL A 386 -1.58 12.28 -4.28
N PRO A 387 -2.63 11.85 -3.55
CA PRO A 387 -3.45 10.72 -3.96
C PRO A 387 -4.19 11.02 -5.27
N THR A 388 -4.05 10.16 -6.28
CA THR A 388 -4.71 10.33 -7.59
C THR A 388 -6.22 10.14 -7.52
N GLU A 389 -6.73 9.26 -6.64
CA GLU A 389 -8.16 8.91 -6.60
C GLU A 389 -9.03 9.88 -5.78
N ALA A 390 -8.40 10.71 -4.94
CA ALA A 390 -9.09 11.50 -3.92
C ALA A 390 -8.39 12.83 -3.64
N THR A 391 -7.86 13.48 -4.67
CA THR A 391 -7.12 14.73 -4.48
C THR A 391 -8.02 15.82 -3.91
N THR A 392 -7.51 16.50 -2.89
CA THR A 392 -8.17 17.64 -2.25
C THR A 392 -7.32 18.88 -2.46
N ALA A 393 -7.95 19.98 -2.85
CA ALA A 393 -7.34 21.31 -2.89
C ALA A 393 -7.87 22.16 -1.72
N PHE A 394 -7.12 23.19 -1.37
CA PHE A 394 -7.58 24.20 -0.42
C PHE A 394 -7.54 25.60 -1.03
N LEU A 395 -8.41 26.47 -0.55
CA LEU A 395 -8.49 27.89 -0.89
C LEU A 395 -8.57 28.69 0.41
N ASP A 396 -7.60 29.57 0.66
CA ASP A 396 -7.64 30.56 1.73
C ASP A 396 -8.33 31.81 1.21
N LEU A 397 -9.45 32.16 1.82
CA LEU A 397 -10.26 33.30 1.44
C LEU A 397 -9.98 34.48 2.35
N GLY A 398 -9.81 35.66 1.76
CA GLY A 398 -9.62 36.91 2.49
C GLY A 398 -10.35 38.08 1.84
N TRP A 399 -10.84 38.96 2.69
CA TRP A 399 -11.42 40.26 2.36
C TRP A 399 -11.17 41.22 3.52
N GLN A 400 -11.28 42.53 3.27
CA GLN A 400 -10.96 43.57 4.27
C GLN A 400 -9.53 43.47 4.85
N GLY A 401 -8.58 42.94 4.06
CA GLY A 401 -7.18 42.80 4.46
C GLY A 401 -6.92 41.73 5.53
N GLN A 402 -7.86 40.80 5.75
CA GLN A 402 -7.70 39.69 6.69
C GLN A 402 -8.11 38.37 6.04
N THR A 403 -7.42 37.29 6.41
CA THR A 403 -7.81 35.92 6.10
C THR A 403 -9.04 35.54 6.94
N GLN A 404 -10.08 35.06 6.29
CA GLN A 404 -11.40 34.82 6.90
C GLN A 404 -11.69 33.33 7.08
N GLY A 405 -11.09 32.48 6.26
CA GLY A 405 -11.18 31.04 6.43
C GLY A 405 -10.63 30.25 5.26
N ARG A 406 -10.46 28.95 5.49
CA ARG A 406 -10.00 27.97 4.51
C ARG A 406 -11.15 27.11 4.03
N VAL A 407 -11.24 26.92 2.72
CA VAL A 407 -12.17 26.03 2.05
C VAL A 407 -11.40 24.81 1.54
N TYR A 408 -11.95 23.62 1.73
CA TYR A 408 -11.41 22.38 1.19
C TYR A 408 -12.32 21.84 0.12
N VAL A 409 -11.76 21.53 -1.05
CA VAL A 409 -12.48 21.04 -2.22
C VAL A 409 -11.91 19.69 -2.64
N ARG A 410 -12.73 18.65 -2.58
CA ARG A 410 -12.37 17.31 -3.03
C ARG A 410 -12.83 17.08 -4.46
N MET A 411 -11.93 16.63 -5.32
CA MET A 411 -12.24 16.32 -6.72
C MET A 411 -12.97 14.98 -6.86
N PHE A 412 -13.82 14.85 -7.88
CA PHE A 412 -14.46 13.59 -8.24
C PHE A 412 -13.54 12.75 -9.12
N GLY A 413 -12.77 11.85 -8.51
CA GLY A 413 -11.85 10.96 -9.23
C GLY A 413 -10.86 11.72 -10.12
N ASP A 414 -10.34 11.03 -11.13
CA ASP A 414 -9.34 11.57 -12.04
C ASP A 414 -9.96 12.16 -13.32
N THR A 415 -10.78 13.20 -13.18
CA THR A 415 -11.43 13.87 -14.32
C THR A 415 -10.59 15.02 -14.86
N ARG A 416 -10.68 15.31 -16.18
CA ARG A 416 -9.95 16.42 -16.83
C ARG A 416 -10.22 17.79 -16.17
N ARG A 417 -11.48 18.08 -15.82
CA ARG A 417 -11.82 19.33 -15.12
C ARG A 417 -11.23 19.39 -13.70
N GLY A 418 -11.26 18.25 -12.98
CA GLY A 418 -10.60 18.15 -11.68
C GLY A 418 -9.10 18.37 -11.80
N GLN A 419 -8.44 17.71 -12.76
CA GLN A 419 -7.02 17.90 -13.05
C GLN A 419 -6.69 19.38 -13.33
N GLN A 420 -7.45 20.06 -14.22
CA GLN A 420 -7.24 21.49 -14.48
C GLN A 420 -7.35 22.33 -13.21
N PHE A 421 -8.39 22.09 -12.41
CA PHE A 421 -8.58 22.82 -11.16
C PHE A 421 -7.38 22.65 -10.22
N LEU A 422 -6.85 21.43 -10.10
CA LEU A 422 -5.66 21.14 -9.29
C LEU A 422 -4.39 21.82 -9.84
N LEU A 423 -4.22 21.84 -11.17
CA LEU A 423 -3.12 22.55 -11.84
C LEU A 423 -3.15 24.06 -11.58
N LEU A 424 -4.34 24.66 -11.60
CA LEU A 424 -4.55 26.08 -11.28
C LEU A 424 -4.41 26.35 -9.77
N CYS A 425 -4.74 25.39 -8.90
CA CYS A 425 -4.46 25.52 -7.47
C CYS A 425 -2.97 25.40 -7.15
N SER A 426 -2.21 24.54 -7.84
CA SER A 426 -0.77 24.36 -7.61
C SER A 426 0.10 25.38 -8.34
N GLY A 427 -0.40 25.95 -9.44
CA GLY A 427 0.35 26.86 -10.30
C GLY A 427 1.44 26.17 -11.13
N GLU A 428 1.46 24.84 -11.22
CA GLU A 428 2.57 24.11 -11.87
C GLU A 428 2.72 24.41 -13.37
N LYS A 429 1.64 24.80 -14.05
CA LYS A 429 1.67 25.20 -15.47
C LYS A 429 1.81 26.70 -15.71
N GLY A 430 1.99 27.51 -14.67
CA GLY A 430 2.14 28.96 -14.78
C GLY A 430 0.94 29.68 -14.19
N PRO A 431 -0.23 29.67 -14.87
CA PRO A 431 -1.47 30.23 -14.34
C PRO A 431 -1.87 29.64 -12.99
N CYS A 432 -2.44 30.48 -12.11
CA CYS A 432 -2.81 30.07 -10.76
C CYS A 432 -4.02 30.83 -10.23
N TYR A 433 -4.83 30.18 -9.38
CA TYR A 433 -5.94 30.84 -8.67
C TYR A 433 -5.48 31.72 -7.49
N ARG A 434 -4.23 31.62 -7.07
CA ARG A 434 -3.69 32.46 -6.00
C ARG A 434 -3.76 33.93 -6.43
N LEU A 435 -4.26 34.79 -5.54
CA LEU A 435 -4.56 36.21 -5.72
C LEU A 435 -5.68 36.51 -6.72
N THR A 436 -6.43 35.51 -7.18
CA THR A 436 -7.63 35.76 -7.99
C THR A 436 -8.81 36.17 -7.11
N ARG A 437 -9.79 36.84 -7.73
CA ARG A 437 -10.98 37.38 -7.06
C ARG A 437 -12.22 36.59 -7.46
N PHE A 438 -13.23 36.63 -6.58
CA PHE A 438 -14.58 36.29 -7.00
C PHE A 438 -15.18 37.50 -7.72
N PHE A 439 -15.77 37.29 -8.89
CA PHE A 439 -16.29 38.39 -9.71
C PHE A 439 -17.82 38.45 -9.71
N ASP A 440 -18.49 37.37 -9.30
CA ASP A 440 -19.95 37.26 -9.36
C ASP A 440 -20.51 36.37 -8.25
N ALA A 441 -21.66 36.75 -7.71
CA ALA A 441 -22.46 35.97 -6.78
C ALA A 441 -23.93 36.16 -7.14
N ASP A 442 -24.59 35.05 -7.45
CA ASP A 442 -25.97 35.04 -7.96
C ASP A 442 -26.89 34.29 -6.99
N ARG A 443 -28.16 34.70 -6.96
CA ARG A 443 -29.23 34.10 -6.13
C ARG A 443 -28.87 34.02 -4.64
N ILE A 444 -28.23 35.06 -4.11
CA ILE A 444 -27.79 35.15 -2.71
C ILE A 444 -28.98 34.92 -1.77
N GLY A 445 -28.89 33.89 -0.93
CA GLY A 445 -29.94 33.51 0.03
C GLY A 445 -31.10 32.68 -0.55
N GLU A 446 -31.07 32.36 -1.84
CA GLU A 446 -32.09 31.53 -2.50
C GLU A 446 -31.57 30.11 -2.82
N ARG A 447 -32.46 29.23 -3.31
CA ARG A 447 -32.07 27.92 -3.84
C ARG A 447 -31.13 28.10 -5.01
N GLY A 448 -30.06 27.30 -5.11
CA GLY A 448 -29.09 27.41 -6.20
C GLY A 448 -28.21 28.67 -6.15
N GLU A 449 -28.11 29.31 -4.98
CA GLU A 449 -27.10 30.33 -4.68
C GLU A 449 -25.72 29.86 -5.16
N ILE A 450 -24.99 30.70 -5.89
CA ILE A 450 -23.70 30.34 -6.49
C ILE A 450 -22.75 31.53 -6.46
N ILE A 451 -21.48 31.28 -6.12
CA ILE A 451 -20.39 32.24 -6.20
C ILE A 451 -19.38 31.80 -7.26
N ARG A 452 -18.85 32.73 -8.06
CA ARG A 452 -17.99 32.45 -9.22
C ARG A 452 -16.67 33.21 -9.14
N GLY A 453 -15.59 32.51 -9.49
CA GLY A 453 -14.23 33.02 -9.44
C GLY A 453 -13.28 32.22 -10.35
N GLY A 454 -11.99 32.46 -10.21
CA GLY A 454 -10.96 31.73 -10.96
C GLY A 454 -10.64 32.31 -12.35
N ASP A 455 -11.10 33.53 -12.64
CA ASP A 455 -10.57 34.30 -13.76
C ASP A 455 -9.18 34.84 -13.40
N TYR A 456 -8.15 34.06 -13.71
CA TYR A 456 -6.75 34.40 -13.43
C TYR A 456 -6.17 35.44 -14.40
N GLU A 457 -6.88 35.79 -15.48
CA GLU A 457 -6.38 36.70 -16.51
C GLU A 457 -6.83 38.14 -16.23
N HIS A 458 -8.12 38.34 -15.97
CA HIS A 458 -8.71 39.68 -15.85
C HIS A 458 -9.36 39.96 -14.49
N ASN A 459 -9.65 38.92 -13.68
CA ASN A 459 -10.36 39.03 -12.40
C ASN A 459 -11.75 39.70 -12.49
N ASP A 460 -12.39 39.70 -13.65
CA ASP A 460 -13.70 40.31 -13.88
C ASP A 460 -14.72 39.33 -14.52
N GLY A 461 -14.27 38.10 -14.78
CA GLY A 461 -15.06 37.04 -15.38
C GLY A 461 -15.01 37.03 -16.90
N THR A 462 -14.26 37.91 -17.56
CA THR A 462 -14.10 37.92 -19.02
C THR A 462 -12.99 36.99 -19.51
N GLY A 463 -12.08 36.57 -18.62
CA GLY A 463 -11.02 35.61 -18.93
C GLY A 463 -11.18 34.25 -18.25
N GLY A 464 -10.02 33.62 -18.03
CA GLY A 464 -9.90 32.29 -17.47
C GLY A 464 -9.86 31.24 -18.57
N ALA A 465 -8.91 31.34 -19.48
CA ALA A 465 -8.69 30.34 -20.52
C ALA A 465 -8.37 28.94 -19.95
N ALA A 466 -8.57 27.91 -20.78
CA ALA A 466 -8.12 26.57 -20.45
C ALA A 466 -6.59 26.47 -20.48
N ILE A 467 -6.02 25.75 -19.51
CA ILE A 467 -4.59 25.40 -19.50
C ILE A 467 -4.34 23.97 -19.98
N MET A 468 -5.41 23.24 -20.30
CA MET A 468 -5.36 21.90 -20.85
C MET A 468 -6.52 21.63 -21.80
N ASP A 469 -6.27 20.77 -22.78
CA ASP A 469 -7.28 20.39 -23.76
C ASP A 469 -8.25 19.32 -23.21
N GLY A 470 -9.38 19.16 -23.91
CA GLY A 470 -10.34 18.07 -23.66
C GLY A 470 -11.29 18.31 -22.49
N LEU A 471 -11.60 19.57 -22.17
CA LEU A 471 -12.55 19.95 -21.12
C LEU A 471 -14.00 19.87 -21.62
N LEU A 472 -14.56 18.66 -21.56
CA LEU A 472 -15.92 18.37 -22.03
C LEU A 472 -17.00 18.78 -20.99
N SER A 473 -18.26 18.82 -21.42
CA SER A 473 -19.43 18.94 -20.56
C SER A 473 -20.33 17.72 -20.72
N GLY A 474 -21.11 17.37 -19.70
CA GLY A 474 -22.00 16.22 -19.68
C GLY A 474 -21.29 14.91 -19.27
N GLY A 475 -21.96 13.78 -19.45
CA GLY A 475 -21.43 12.45 -19.14
C GLY A 475 -20.98 12.34 -17.68
N VAL A 476 -19.67 12.13 -17.46
CA VAL A 476 -19.08 12.00 -16.12
C VAL A 476 -19.22 13.26 -15.26
N TYR A 477 -19.51 14.42 -15.86
CA TYR A 477 -19.70 15.71 -15.18
C TYR A 477 -21.17 16.02 -14.85
N HIS A 478 -22.10 15.16 -15.27
CA HIS A 478 -23.51 15.31 -14.97
C HIS A 478 -23.77 15.07 -13.48
N ARG A 479 -24.23 16.09 -12.75
CA ARG A 479 -24.45 16.06 -11.30
C ARG A 479 -25.70 16.82 -10.90
N GLU A 480 -26.35 16.39 -9.82
CA GLU A 480 -27.40 17.17 -9.18
C GLU A 480 -26.80 18.40 -8.48
N ALA A 481 -27.52 19.53 -8.53
CA ALA A 481 -27.09 20.80 -7.95
C ALA A 481 -27.18 20.80 -6.41
N VAL A 482 -26.26 20.09 -5.76
CA VAL A 482 -26.15 20.01 -4.29
C VAL A 482 -25.29 21.15 -3.74
N ALA A 483 -25.51 21.50 -2.46
CA ALA A 483 -24.67 22.48 -1.77
C ALA A 483 -23.21 22.00 -1.67
N GLY A 484 -22.27 22.91 -1.92
CA GLY A 484 -20.83 22.65 -2.01
C GLY A 484 -20.36 22.12 -3.36
N LEU A 485 -21.25 21.85 -4.33
CA LEU A 485 -20.83 21.35 -5.64
C LEU A 485 -19.99 22.40 -6.39
N VAL A 486 -18.82 21.99 -6.87
CA VAL A 486 -17.94 22.81 -7.70
C VAL A 486 -18.19 22.49 -9.17
N VAL A 487 -18.50 23.55 -9.92
CA VAL A 487 -18.88 23.50 -11.33
C VAL A 487 -17.95 24.38 -12.15
N GLY A 488 -17.71 24.01 -13.41
CA GLY A 488 -16.91 24.82 -14.33
C GLY A 488 -17.76 25.55 -15.36
N ALA A 489 -17.15 26.41 -16.17
CA ALA A 489 -17.79 26.96 -17.36
C ALA A 489 -18.14 25.85 -18.38
N HIS A 490 -19.22 26.06 -19.14
CA HIS A 490 -19.64 25.13 -20.17
C HIS A 490 -18.61 25.05 -21.31
N ALA A 491 -18.46 23.88 -21.94
CA ALA A 491 -17.45 23.64 -22.98
C ALA A 491 -17.56 24.59 -24.19
N SER A 492 -18.73 25.18 -24.42
CA SER A 492 -18.95 26.18 -25.48
C SER A 492 -18.33 27.55 -25.18
N GLN A 493 -17.86 27.80 -23.95
CA GLN A 493 -17.26 29.06 -23.51
C GLN A 493 -15.74 28.89 -23.39
N ALA A 494 -15.07 28.69 -24.54
CA ALA A 494 -13.64 28.31 -24.58
C ALA A 494 -12.73 29.27 -23.80
N GLU A 495 -13.02 30.57 -23.84
CA GLU A 495 -12.24 31.64 -23.17
C GLU A 495 -12.42 31.67 -21.65
N ARG A 496 -13.36 30.88 -21.10
CA ARG A 496 -13.73 30.91 -19.67
C ARG A 496 -13.60 29.56 -18.97
N LEU A 497 -12.97 28.57 -19.60
CA LEU A 497 -12.92 27.19 -19.10
C LEU A 497 -12.15 27.02 -17.77
N GLY A 498 -11.28 27.95 -17.42
CA GLY A 498 -10.58 28.05 -16.14
C GLY A 498 -11.42 28.65 -15.01
N VAL A 499 -12.56 29.28 -15.30
CA VAL A 499 -13.50 29.80 -14.30
C VAL A 499 -14.25 28.65 -13.63
N PHE A 500 -14.48 28.78 -12.32
CA PHE A 500 -15.30 27.87 -11.54
C PHE A 500 -16.39 28.61 -10.78
N GLY A 501 -17.43 27.86 -10.43
CA GLY A 501 -18.49 28.29 -9.52
C GLY A 501 -18.68 27.26 -8.41
N ILE A 502 -19.13 27.72 -7.25
CA ILE A 502 -19.49 26.86 -6.12
C ILE A 502 -20.93 27.11 -5.73
N ILE A 503 -21.75 26.06 -5.82
CA ILE A 503 -23.15 26.10 -5.38
C ILE A 503 -23.16 26.15 -3.85
N LEU A 504 -23.76 27.18 -3.27
CA LEU A 504 -23.77 27.41 -1.81
C LEU A 504 -25.03 26.88 -1.15
N THR A 505 -26.13 26.82 -1.90
CA THR A 505 -27.43 26.33 -1.44
C THR A 505 -27.98 25.37 -2.48
N GLU A 506 -28.49 24.22 -2.03
CA GLU A 506 -29.01 23.18 -2.91
C GLU A 506 -30.15 23.66 -3.82
N TRP A 507 -30.27 23.02 -4.98
CA TRP A 507 -31.33 23.29 -5.94
C TRP A 507 -31.95 21.97 -6.43
N PRO A 508 -32.88 21.40 -5.63
CA PRO A 508 -33.48 20.10 -5.94
C PRO A 508 -34.09 20.05 -7.34
N GLY A 509 -33.88 18.94 -8.04
CA GLY A 509 -34.40 18.73 -9.40
C GLY A 509 -33.62 19.45 -10.51
N ASN A 510 -32.62 20.27 -10.16
CA ASN A 510 -31.73 20.90 -11.14
C ASN A 510 -30.43 20.14 -11.26
N LYS A 511 -29.90 20.06 -12.48
CA LYS A 511 -28.67 19.35 -12.79
C LYS A 511 -27.70 20.25 -13.53
N THR A 512 -26.41 19.96 -13.37
CA THR A 512 -25.31 20.61 -14.06
C THR A 512 -24.53 19.57 -14.85
N ASP A 513 -23.97 19.99 -15.97
CA ASP A 513 -23.14 19.19 -16.86
C ASP A 513 -21.65 19.49 -16.69
N THR A 514 -21.26 20.25 -15.67
CA THR A 514 -19.87 20.66 -15.43
C THR A 514 -19.41 20.43 -14.00
N GLY A 515 -20.10 19.59 -13.23
CA GLY A 515 -19.75 19.27 -11.84
C GLY A 515 -18.52 18.36 -11.75
N PHE A 516 -17.48 18.80 -11.04
CA PHE A 516 -16.20 18.06 -10.96
C PHE A 516 -15.61 17.93 -9.55
N GLY A 517 -16.17 18.61 -8.55
CA GLY A 517 -15.71 18.50 -7.16
C GLY A 517 -16.77 18.89 -6.15
N LEU A 518 -16.46 18.71 -4.86
CA LEU A 518 -17.34 19.01 -3.74
C LEU A 518 -16.55 19.67 -2.60
N VAL A 519 -17.10 20.75 -2.05
CA VAL A 519 -16.58 21.38 -0.83
C VAL A 519 -16.83 20.44 0.35
N THR A 520 -15.76 20.01 1.01
CA THR A 520 -15.82 19.15 2.20
C THR A 520 -15.76 19.93 3.51
N SER A 521 -15.19 21.15 3.48
CA SER A 521 -15.12 22.06 4.62
C SER A 521 -15.03 23.52 4.15
N GLY A 522 -15.48 24.47 4.96
CA GLY A 522 -15.43 25.91 4.65
C GLY A 522 -16.64 26.47 3.87
N LEU A 523 -17.74 25.70 3.73
CA LEU A 523 -18.94 26.17 3.04
C LEU A 523 -19.56 27.43 3.69
N GLY A 524 -19.46 27.55 5.03
CA GLY A 524 -19.90 28.74 5.74
C GLY A 524 -19.10 30.00 5.34
N THR A 525 -17.79 29.87 5.17
CA THR A 525 -16.92 30.97 4.72
C THR A 525 -17.31 31.42 3.31
N LEU A 526 -17.64 30.50 2.41
CA LEU A 526 -18.13 30.84 1.07
C LEU A 526 -19.49 31.57 1.08
N LYS A 527 -20.40 31.18 1.98
CA LYS A 527 -21.67 31.91 2.17
C LYS A 527 -21.45 33.33 2.68
N SER A 528 -20.50 33.52 3.60
CA SER A 528 -20.11 34.86 4.04
C SER A 528 -19.47 35.67 2.91
N ALA A 529 -18.61 35.04 2.09
CA ALA A 529 -18.01 35.66 0.92
C ALA A 529 -19.07 36.12 -0.11
N ALA A 530 -20.06 35.29 -0.43
CA ALA A 530 -21.13 35.64 -1.37
C ALA A 530 -22.00 36.81 -0.89
N ARG A 531 -22.13 36.98 0.43
CA ARG A 531 -22.87 38.09 1.05
C ARG A 531 -22.05 39.38 1.15
N HIS A 532 -20.72 39.30 0.98
CA HIS A 532 -19.85 40.46 1.02
C HIS A 532 -20.12 41.36 -0.18
N LYS A 533 -20.17 42.68 0.05
CA LYS A 533 -20.43 43.68 -0.99
C LYS A 533 -19.33 44.74 -0.99
N PRO A 534 -18.63 44.93 -2.12
CA PRO A 534 -18.74 44.18 -3.38
C PRO A 534 -18.11 42.77 -3.28
N VAL A 535 -18.64 41.78 -4.01
CA VAL A 535 -18.06 40.41 -4.02
C VAL A 535 -16.63 40.39 -4.57
N THR A 536 -16.30 41.37 -5.42
CA THR A 536 -14.96 41.59 -6.00
C THR A 536 -13.87 41.88 -4.97
N ASP A 537 -14.23 42.22 -3.74
CA ASP A 537 -13.26 42.40 -2.65
C ASP A 537 -12.82 41.06 -2.04
N VAL A 538 -13.55 39.98 -2.32
CA VAL A 538 -13.19 38.63 -1.88
C VAL A 538 -12.10 38.06 -2.77
N THR A 539 -10.97 37.74 -2.16
CA THR A 539 -9.78 37.23 -2.83
C THR A 539 -9.42 35.83 -2.35
N ILE A 540 -8.85 35.02 -3.24
CA ILE A 540 -8.19 33.76 -2.90
C ILE A 540 -6.74 34.12 -2.54
N GLU A 541 -6.49 34.45 -1.27
CA GLU A 541 -5.16 34.89 -0.80
C GLU A 541 -4.09 33.81 -1.02
N ASN A 542 -4.49 32.55 -0.86
CA ASN A 542 -3.63 31.40 -1.05
C ASN A 542 -4.44 30.19 -1.51
N CYS A 543 -3.79 29.27 -2.21
CA CYS A 543 -4.39 27.99 -2.60
C CYS A 543 -3.31 26.93 -2.72
N GLY A 544 -3.73 25.68 -2.90
CA GLY A 544 -2.79 24.59 -3.11
C GLY A 544 -3.44 23.22 -2.99
N LEU A 545 -2.59 22.22 -2.83
CA LEU A 545 -2.96 20.81 -2.74
C LEU A 545 -2.85 20.31 -1.30
N VAL A 546 -3.69 19.34 -0.96
CA VAL A 546 -3.71 18.67 0.34
C VAL A 546 -3.29 17.23 0.16
N ILE A 547 -2.29 16.81 0.93
CA ILE A 547 -1.73 15.48 0.96
C ILE A 547 -2.06 14.88 2.34
N PRO A 548 -2.86 13.80 2.41
CA PRO A 548 -3.07 13.09 3.67
C PRO A 548 -1.77 12.39 4.06
N ILE A 549 -1.34 12.58 5.32
CA ILE A 549 -0.18 11.92 5.92
C ILE A 549 -0.63 10.62 6.61
#